data_AF-A0A7W7W551-F1
#
_entry.id   AF-A0A7W7W551-F1
#
_cell.length_a   1.000
_cell.length_b   1.000
_cell.length_c   1.000
_cell.angle_alpha   90.00
_cell.angle_beta   90.00
_cell.angle_gamma   90.00
#
_symmetry.space_group_name_H-M   'P 1'
#
loop_
_entity.id
_entity.type
_entity.pdbx_description
1 polymer ?
#
loop_
_entity_poly.entity_id
_entity_poly.type
_entity_poly.pdbx_seq_one_letter_code
_entity_poly.pdbx_strand_id
1 'polypeptide(L)' 'MSEPIPEIELTVAFRGYDRHQVQSLIERISSGAVTAVEARAELARIDMVLRGYKKSEVTQAVDRLLGDR' A
#
# COMPACT_ATOMS: atom_id res chain seq x y z
N MET A 1 13.25 -4.30 -17.95
CA MET A 1 13.79 -4.61 -16.61
C MET A 1 12.97 -3.79 -15.65
N SER A 2 12.06 -4.39 -14.89
CA SER A 2 11.29 -3.66 -13.88
C SER A 2 12.24 -3.23 -12.78
N GLU A 3 12.22 -1.95 -12.42
CA GLU A 3 12.94 -1.48 -11.24
C GLU A 3 12.46 -2.27 -10.01
N PRO A 4 13.38 -2.63 -9.10
CA PRO A 4 12.99 -3.26 -7.85
C PRO A 4 12.09 -2.28 -7.09
N ILE A 5 10.87 -2.73 -6.78
CA ILE A 5 9.94 -1.98 -5.92
C ILE A 5 10.69 -1.73 -4.61
N PRO A 6 10.75 -0.48 -4.09
CA PRO A 6 11.39 -0.20 -2.82
C PRO A 6 10.88 -1.18 -1.77
N GLU A 7 11.78 -1.78 -1.01
CA GLU A 7 11.45 -2.81 -0.02
C GLU A 7 10.70 -2.14 1.14
N ILE A 8 9.37 -2.06 1.02
CA ILE A 8 8.51 -1.46 2.04
C ILE A 8 8.26 -2.53 3.11
N GLU A 9 8.98 -2.41 4.22
CA GLU A 9 8.74 -3.25 5.39
C GLU A 9 7.47 -2.80 6.11
N LEU A 10 6.47 -3.69 6.16
CA LEU A 10 5.19 -3.46 6.84
C LEU A 10 5.01 -4.47 7.98
N THR A 11 4.72 -3.97 9.17
CA THR A 11 4.50 -4.82 10.35
C THR A 11 3.13 -5.48 10.31
N VAL A 12 3.06 -6.75 10.70
CA VAL A 12 1.79 -7.46 10.92
C VAL A 12 1.21 -7.09 12.28
N ALA A 13 -0.04 -6.62 12.30
CA ALA A 13 -0.80 -6.30 13.50
C ALA A 13 -1.96 -7.28 13.71
N PHE A 14 -2.48 -7.40 14.94
CA PHE A 14 -3.61 -8.29 15.23
C PHE A 14 -4.83 -8.01 14.35
N ARG A 15 -5.13 -6.72 14.12
CA ARG A 15 -6.11 -6.24 13.14
C ARG A 15 -5.43 -5.22 12.25
N GLY A 16 -5.46 -5.44 10.95
CA GLY A 16 -4.76 -4.61 9.98
C GLY A 16 -5.34 -4.77 8.59
N TYR A 17 -4.79 -4.05 7.63
CA TYR A 17 -5.21 -4.13 6.24
C TYR A 17 -4.83 -5.47 5.61
N ASP A 18 -5.69 -5.96 4.73
CA ASP A 18 -5.42 -7.19 3.97
C ASP A 18 -4.11 -7.07 3.20
N ARG A 19 -3.22 -8.05 3.40
CA ARG A 19 -1.85 -7.99 2.88
C ARG A 19 -1.80 -8.08 1.35
N HIS A 20 -2.71 -8.84 0.74
CA HIS A 20 -2.76 -8.99 -0.71
C HIS A 20 -3.30 -7.72 -1.37
N GLN A 21 -4.32 -7.11 -0.80
CA GLN A 21 -4.85 -5.83 -1.27
C GLN A 21 -3.81 -4.70 -1.16
N VAL A 22 -3.07 -4.66 -0.05
CA VAL A 22 -1.98 -3.68 0.14
C VAL A 22 -0.86 -3.89 -0.88
N GLN A 23 -0.40 -5.13 -1.08
CA GLN A 23 0.65 -5.42 -2.08
C GLN A 23 0.20 -5.03 -3.49
N SER A 24 -1.02 -5.40 -3.88
CA SER A 24 -1.57 -5.04 -5.20
C SER A 24 -1.66 -3.52 -5.40
N LEU A 25 -2.06 -2.77 -4.37
CA LEU A 25 -2.07 -1.31 -4.41
C LEU A 25 -0.65 -0.74 -4.57
N ILE A 26 0.31 -1.22 -3.78
CA ILE A 26 1.72 -0.76 -3.84
C ILE A 26 2.32 -1.02 -5.24
N GLU A 27 2.10 -2.20 -5.81
CA GLU A 27 2.57 -2.55 -7.16
C GLU A 27 1.98 -1.62 -8.23
N ARG A 28 0.68 -1.32 -8.13
CA ARG A 28 -0.01 -0.42 -9.06
C ARG A 28 0.44 1.04 -8.93
N ILE A 29 0.71 1.51 -7.71
CA ILE A 29 1.30 2.83 -7.50
C ILE A 29 2.71 2.88 -8.10
N SER A 30 3.55 1.88 -7.80
CA SER A 30 4.95 1.81 -8.22
C SER A 30 5.12 1.69 -9.73
N SER A 31 4.23 0.97 -10.41
CA SER A 31 4.18 0.88 -11.88
C SER A 31 3.56 2.11 -12.56
N GLY A 32 3.01 3.03 -11.77
CA GLY A 32 2.32 4.21 -12.26
C GLY A 32 0.96 3.93 -12.92
N ALA A 33 0.39 2.73 -12.69
CA ALA A 33 -0.89 2.28 -13.24
C ALA A 33 -2.12 2.96 -12.59
N VAL A 34 -1.91 3.73 -11.51
CA VAL A 34 -2.94 4.53 -10.84
C VAL A 34 -2.46 5.95 -10.58
N THR A 35 -3.40 6.88 -10.56
CA THR A 35 -3.19 8.25 -10.10
C THR A 35 -3.19 8.33 -8.57
N ALA A 36 -2.68 9.43 -8.03
CA ALA A 36 -2.68 9.67 -6.59
C ALA A 36 -4.09 9.79 -5.98
N VAL A 37 -5.09 10.17 -6.78
CA VAL A 37 -6.50 10.24 -6.34
C VAL A 37 -7.10 8.83 -6.26
N GLU A 38 -6.88 8.01 -7.28
CA GLU A 38 -7.34 6.62 -7.31
C GLU A 38 -6.69 5.78 -6.21
N ALA A 39 -5.38 5.91 -6.01
CA ALA A 39 -4.65 5.22 -4.96
C ALA A 39 -5.21 5.53 -3.55
N ARG A 40 -5.53 6.79 -3.27
CA ARG A 40 -6.16 7.19 -2.00
C ARG A 40 -7.57 6.63 -1.84
N ALA A 41 -8.35 6.62 -2.92
CA ALA A 41 -9.69 6.04 -2.91
C ALA A 41 -9.66 4.52 -2.68
N GLU A 42 -8.68 3.81 -3.25
CA GLU A 42 -8.47 2.38 -3.02
C GLU A 42 -7.97 2.08 -1.61
N LEU A 43 -7.01 2.84 -1.09
CA LEU A 43 -6.53 2.72 0.29
C LEU A 43 -7.69 2.81 1.31
N ALA A 44 -8.66 3.70 1.06
CA ALA A 44 -9.84 3.85 1.90
C ALA A 44 -10.78 2.64 1.89
N ARG A 45 -10.67 1.76 0.90
CA ARG A 45 -11.51 0.56 0.71
C ARG A 45 -10.82 -0.75 1.06
N ILE A 46 -9.54 -0.71 1.48
CA ILE A 46 -8.84 -1.95 1.84
C ILE A 46 -9.51 -2.60 3.04
N ASP A 47 -9.80 -3.89 2.92
CA ASP A 47 -10.42 -4.66 3.98
C ASP A 47 -9.53 -4.78 5.21
N MET A 48 -10.16 -4.80 6.39
CA MET A 48 -9.46 -5.12 7.64
C MET A 48 -9.63 -6.60 7.99
N VAL A 49 -8.51 -7.28 8.18
CA VAL A 49 -8.45 -8.70 8.51
C VAL A 49 -7.62 -8.93 9.78
N LEU A 50 -7.71 -10.13 10.34
CA LEU A 50 -6.79 -10.56 11.38
C LEU A 50 -5.40 -10.79 10.79
N ARG A 51 -4.35 -10.42 11.55
CA ARG A 51 -2.95 -10.52 11.11
C ARG A 51 -2.68 -9.74 9.81
N GLY A 52 -3.38 -8.63 9.58
CA GLY A 52 -3.12 -7.73 8.45
C GLY A 52 -1.95 -6.78 8.70
N TYR A 53 -1.58 -5.98 7.68
CA TYR A 53 -0.56 -4.94 7.83
C TYR A 53 -1.07 -3.76 8.68
N LYS A 54 -0.18 -3.19 9.48
CA LYS A 54 -0.50 -2.06 10.35
C LYS A 54 -0.95 -0.84 9.54
N LYS A 55 -2.18 -0.40 9.76
CA LYS A 55 -2.84 0.69 9.02
C LYS A 55 -1.97 1.94 8.86
N SER A 56 -1.36 2.42 9.94
CA SER A 56 -0.56 3.64 9.92
C SER A 56 0.70 3.51 9.04
N GLU A 57 1.31 2.33 9.00
CA GLU A 57 2.50 2.05 8.19
C GLU A 57 2.12 1.95 6.71
N VAL A 58 1.00 1.32 6.40
CA VAL A 58 0.45 1.29 5.03
C VAL A 58 0.13 2.70 4.53
N THR A 59 -0.55 3.53 5.34
CA THR A 59 -0.85 4.91 4.95
C THR A 59 0.42 5.71 4.69
N GLN A 60 1.43 5.63 5.57
CA GLN A 60 2.71 6.31 5.38
C GLN A 60 3.45 5.81 4.13
N ALA A 61 3.42 4.50 3.86
CA ALA A 61 4.03 3.94 2.67
C ALA A 61 3.36 4.44 1.38
N VAL A 62 2.03 4.47 1.34
CA VAL A 62 1.28 5.02 0.20
C VAL A 62 1.57 6.51 0.03
N ASP A 63 1.56 7.30 1.11
CA ASP A 63 1.85 8.73 1.03
C ASP A 63 3.28 9.00 0.53
N ARG A 64 4.27 8.20 0.96
CA ARG A 64 5.65 8.27 0.46
C ARG A 64 5.71 7.96 -1.03
N LEU A 65 5.14 6.85 -1.47
CA LEU A 65 5.14 6.45 -2.89
C LEU A 65 4.45 7.47 -3.80
N LEU A 66 3.43 8.17 -3.28
CA LEU A 66 2.73 9.22 -4.03
C LEU A 66 3.45 10.58 -3.99
N GLY A 67 4.33 10.80 -3.01
CA GLY A 67 5.13 12.02 -2.87
C GLY A 67 6.50 11.96 -3.55
N ASP A 68 7.05 10.76 -3.75
CA ASP A 68 8.33 10.52 -4.44
C ASP A 68 8.20 10.56 -5.99
N ARG A 69 7.07 11.07 -6.52
CA ARG A 69 6.72 11.08 -7.95
C ARG A 69 6.37 12.48 -8.43
#